data_AF-A0A946G0W6-F1
#
_entry.id   AF-A0A946G0W6-F1
#
_cell.length_a   1.000
_cell.length_b   1.000
_cell.length_c   1.000
_cell.angle_alpha   90.00
_cell.angle_beta   90.00
_cell.angle_gamma   90.00
#
_symmetry.space_group_name_H-M   'P 1'
#
loop_
_entity.id
_entity.type
_entity.pdbx_description
1 polymer ?
#
loop_
_entity_poly.entity_id
_entity_poly.type
_entity_poly.pdbx_seq_one_letter_code
_entity_poly.pdbx_strand_id
1 'polypeptide(L)'
;MDYKTLFIVDPIRGERIQLAKFLSEEVFTIMTFVSPNDCFKKPDLITCNLMVFVPRKEKNEIKHLMNMKKKFRKTPLVFLLNDDFPDINLTEIKENGFPNVYKAANKEKVREIMLGLLAEEGLPPRTEVPHPVPISKEVQKALSERPA
;
A
#
# COMPACT_ATOMS: atom_id res chain seq x y z
N MET A 1 -5.62 9.67 -18.40
CA MET A 1 -4.87 8.83 -17.44
C MET A 1 -5.86 8.40 -16.37
N ASP A 2 -6.27 7.14 -16.39
CA ASP A 2 -7.09 6.57 -15.32
C ASP A 2 -6.16 6.27 -14.14
N TYR A 3 -6.06 7.22 -13.20
CA TYR A 3 -5.29 7.02 -11.98
C TYR A 3 -5.89 5.85 -11.18
N LYS A 4 -5.09 4.82 -10.92
CA LYS A 4 -5.50 3.73 -10.02
C LYS A 4 -5.38 4.20 -8.58
N THR A 5 -6.39 3.90 -7.78
CA THR A 5 -6.47 4.32 -6.39
C THR A 5 -6.31 3.14 -5.44
N LEU A 6 -5.39 3.30 -4.48
CA LEU A 6 -5.05 2.34 -3.43
C LEU A 6 -5.64 2.77 -2.10
N PHE A 7 -6.34 1.88 -1.41
CA PHE A 7 -6.80 2.13 -0.04
C PHE A 7 -5.92 1.39 0.95
N ILE A 8 -5.32 2.11 1.89
CA ILE A 8 -4.58 1.52 3.01
C ILE A 8 -5.45 1.62 4.25
N VAL A 9 -5.77 0.48 4.85
CA VAL A 9 -6.55 0.38 6.08
C VAL A 9 -5.64 -0.11 7.18
N ASP A 10 -5.29 0.79 8.09
CA ASP A 10 -4.49 0.46 9.26
C ASP A 10 -4.89 1.42 10.40
N PRO A 11 -5.27 0.93 11.58
CA PRO A 11 -5.59 1.79 12.70
C PRO A 11 -4.40 2.64 13.19
N ILE A 12 -3.17 2.18 13.01
CA ILE A 12 -1.97 2.82 13.57
C ILE A 12 -1.51 3.94 12.62
N ARG A 13 -1.68 5.21 13.04
CA ARG A 13 -1.39 6.38 12.21
C ARG A 13 0.05 6.41 11.68
N GLY A 14 1.04 6.14 12.52
CA GLY A 14 2.46 6.20 12.15
C GLY A 14 2.80 5.18 11.06
N GLU A 15 2.42 3.92 11.27
CA GLU A 15 2.65 2.82 10.33
C GLU A 15 1.90 3.03 9.02
N ARG A 16 0.62 3.47 9.10
CA ARG A 16 -0.18 3.80 7.92
C ARG A 16 0.46 4.85 7.03
N ILE A 17 0.98 5.94 7.63
CA ILE A 17 1.64 7.03 6.88
C ILE A 17 2.95 6.52 6.27
N GLN A 18 3.73 5.71 7.00
CA GLN A 18 4.96 5.12 6.47
C GLN A 18 4.70 4.20 5.28
N LEU A 19 3.65 3.37 5.37
CA LEU A 19 3.26 2.48 4.27
C LEU A 19 2.78 3.28 3.05
N ALA A 20 1.98 4.34 3.27
CA ALA A 20 1.55 5.22 2.19
C ALA A 20 2.73 5.89 1.48
N LYS A 21 3.71 6.40 2.22
CA LYS A 21 4.94 6.98 1.65
C LYS A 21 5.79 5.94 0.92
N PHE A 22 5.81 4.71 1.40
CA PHE A 22 6.58 3.64 0.76
C PHE A 22 5.97 3.21 -0.57
N LEU A 23 4.63 3.13 -0.62
CA LEU A 23 3.89 2.70 -1.80
C LEU A 23 3.60 3.85 -2.77
N SER A 24 3.85 5.11 -2.38
CA SER A 24 3.59 6.25 -3.25
C SER A 24 4.57 6.25 -4.42
N GLU A 25 4.07 5.85 -5.59
CA GLU A 25 4.71 6.04 -6.88
C GLU A 25 3.91 7.09 -7.67
N GLU A 26 4.52 7.73 -8.67
CA GLU A 26 3.91 8.85 -9.43
C GLU A 26 2.61 8.48 -10.17
N VAL A 27 2.32 7.19 -10.30
CA VAL A 27 1.19 6.63 -11.05
C VAL A 27 -0.01 6.20 -10.18
N PHE A 28 0.12 6.19 -8.84
CA PHE A 28 -0.94 5.69 -7.95
C PHE A 28 -1.43 6.75 -6.95
N THR A 29 -2.75 6.85 -6.81
CA THR A 29 -3.38 7.67 -5.77
C THR A 29 -3.53 6.83 -4.51
N ILE A 30 -2.91 7.24 -3.40
CA ILE A 30 -3.04 6.52 -2.13
C ILE A 30 -4.00 7.26 -1.19
N MET A 31 -4.98 6.53 -0.66
CA MET A 31 -5.85 7.00 0.40
C MET A 31 -5.71 6.10 1.62
N THR A 32 -5.71 6.72 2.80
CA THR A 32 -5.49 6.01 4.05
C THR A 32 -6.70 6.10 4.96
N PHE A 33 -7.09 4.99 5.57
CA PHE A 33 -8.27 4.87 6.42
C PHE A 33 -7.89 4.19 7.74
N VAL A 34 -8.65 4.52 8.79
CA VAL A 34 -8.52 3.88 10.10
C VAL A 34 -9.29 2.57 10.14
N SER A 35 -10.45 2.50 9.46
CA SER A 35 -11.30 1.31 9.45
C SER A 35 -11.80 0.95 8.05
N PRO A 36 -12.13 -0.33 7.78
CA PRO A 36 -12.75 -0.76 6.53
C PRO A 36 -14.09 -0.07 6.25
N ASN A 37 -14.84 0.27 7.30
CA ASN A 37 -16.14 0.94 7.19
C ASN A 37 -16.02 2.36 6.62
N ASP A 38 -14.89 3.03 6.84
CA ASP A 38 -14.66 4.39 6.34
C ASP A 38 -14.34 4.43 4.85
N CYS A 39 -13.79 3.34 4.31
CA CYS A 39 -13.33 3.24 2.93
C CYS A 39 -14.44 3.55 1.92
N PHE A 40 -15.67 3.16 2.21
CA PHE A 40 -16.76 3.14 1.24
C PHE A 40 -17.96 4.00 1.64
N LYS A 41 -17.75 5.02 2.48
CA LYS A 41 -18.81 5.98 2.85
C LYS A 41 -19.27 6.84 1.66
N LYS A 42 -18.40 7.07 0.68
CA LYS A 42 -18.67 7.86 -0.53
C LYS A 42 -18.19 7.11 -1.79
N PRO A 43 -18.80 5.97 -2.12
CA PRO A 43 -18.28 5.07 -3.16
C PRO A 43 -18.43 5.64 -4.58
N ASP A 44 -19.28 6.65 -4.76
CA ASP A 44 -19.54 7.26 -6.07
C ASP A 44 -18.52 8.37 -6.41
N LEU A 45 -17.68 8.76 -5.44
CA LEU A 45 -16.68 9.82 -5.61
C LEU A 45 -15.28 9.28 -5.83
N ILE A 46 -14.96 8.12 -5.23
CA ILE A 46 -13.62 7.54 -5.25
C ILE A 46 -13.76 6.04 -5.44
N THR A 47 -13.14 5.53 -6.51
CA THR A 47 -13.04 4.10 -6.77
C THR A 47 -11.86 3.50 -6.01
N CYS A 48 -11.98 2.24 -5.60
CA CYS A 48 -10.90 1.50 -4.97
C CYS A 48 -10.46 0.38 -5.91
N ASN A 49 -9.23 0.47 -6.42
CA ASN A 49 -8.66 -0.53 -7.32
C ASN A 49 -7.95 -1.65 -6.56
N LEU A 50 -7.37 -1.35 -5.39
CA LEU A 50 -6.80 -2.34 -4.48
C LEU A 50 -6.86 -1.83 -3.05
N MET A 51 -7.13 -2.73 -2.11
CA MET A 51 -7.11 -2.46 -0.68
C MET A 51 -5.94 -3.21 -0.03
N VAL A 52 -5.12 -2.50 0.74
CA VAL A 52 -4.15 -3.08 1.67
C VAL A 52 -4.74 -2.98 3.07
N PHE A 53 -4.91 -4.11 3.74
CA PHE A 53 -5.49 -4.20 5.07
C PHE A 53 -4.47 -4.77 6.05
N VAL A 54 -4.26 -4.06 7.16
CA VAL A 54 -3.29 -4.45 8.21
C VAL A 54 -4.06 -4.94 9.44
N PRO A 55 -4.22 -6.25 9.65
CA PRO A 55 -4.93 -6.78 10.81
C PRO A 55 -4.16 -6.48 12.11
N ARG A 56 -4.90 -6.15 13.19
CA ARG A 56 -4.37 -5.92 14.53
C ARG A 56 -5.12 -6.74 15.58
N LYS A 57 -4.40 -7.39 16.49
CA LYS A 57 -4.92 -8.36 17.48
C LYS A 57 -6.03 -7.83 18.39
N GLU A 58 -5.97 -6.57 18.77
CA GLU A 58 -6.94 -5.96 19.70
C GLU A 58 -8.18 -5.36 19.02
N LYS A 59 -8.24 -5.37 17.69
CA LYS A 59 -9.32 -4.71 16.95
C LYS A 59 -10.16 -5.70 16.17
N ASN A 60 -11.48 -5.55 16.26
CA ASN A 60 -12.48 -6.34 15.51
C ASN A 60 -12.50 -6.03 14.00
N GLU A 61 -11.39 -5.59 13.43
CA GLU A 61 -11.31 -5.07 12.07
C GLU A 61 -11.54 -6.16 11.00
N ILE A 62 -11.16 -7.41 11.27
CA ILE A 62 -11.49 -8.54 10.38
C ILE A 62 -13.01 -8.77 10.35
N LYS A 63 -13.69 -8.72 11.50
CA LYS A 63 -15.17 -8.82 11.52
C LYS A 63 -15.81 -7.65 10.75
N HIS A 64 -15.28 -6.44 10.89
CA HIS A 64 -15.75 -5.29 10.12
C HIS A 64 -15.50 -5.44 8.62
N LEU A 65 -14.34 -5.99 8.23
CA LEU A 65 -14.03 -6.35 6.86
C LEU A 65 -15.05 -7.37 6.31
N MET A 66 -15.36 -8.43 7.06
CA MET A 66 -16.36 -9.44 6.67
C MET A 66 -17.78 -8.87 6.53
N ASN A 67 -18.09 -7.79 7.24
CA ASN A 67 -19.40 -7.12 7.17
C ASN A 67 -19.52 -6.13 6.01
N MET A 68 -18.46 -5.92 5.20
CA MET A 68 -18.52 -5.02 4.06
C MET A 68 -19.55 -5.47 3.01
N LYS A 69 -20.15 -4.50 2.30
CA LYS A 69 -21.12 -4.79 1.24
C LYS A 69 -20.48 -5.64 0.13
N LYS A 70 -21.22 -6.63 -0.39
CA LYS A 70 -20.75 -7.58 -1.42
C LYS A 70 -20.09 -6.91 -2.63
N LYS A 71 -20.60 -5.75 -3.06
CA LYS A 71 -20.04 -5.01 -4.21
C LYS A 71 -18.56 -4.62 -4.03
N PHE A 72 -18.12 -4.36 -2.80
CA PHE A 72 -16.74 -3.97 -2.50
C PHE A 72 -15.81 -5.16 -2.28
N ARG A 73 -16.36 -6.37 -2.05
CA ARG A 73 -15.55 -7.58 -1.84
C ARG A 73 -14.86 -8.06 -3.11
N LYS A 74 -15.30 -7.59 -4.29
CA LYS A 74 -14.68 -7.88 -5.60
C LYS A 74 -13.32 -7.19 -5.76
N THR A 75 -13.06 -6.11 -5.02
CA THR A 75 -11.80 -5.39 -5.06
C THR A 75 -10.67 -6.28 -4.52
N PRO A 76 -9.51 -6.36 -5.20
CA PRO A 76 -8.33 -7.04 -4.68
C PRO A 76 -7.95 -6.57 -3.28
N LEU A 77 -7.68 -7.52 -2.40
CA LEU A 77 -7.36 -7.30 -1.00
C LEU A 77 -6.03 -7.95 -0.64
N VAL A 78 -5.11 -7.16 -0.11
CA VAL A 78 -3.80 -7.61 0.37
C VAL A 78 -3.76 -7.49 1.88
N PHE A 79 -3.55 -8.61 2.58
CA PHE A 79 -3.30 -8.64 4.01
C PHE A 79 -1.81 -8.44 4.27
N LEU A 80 -1.43 -7.32 4.90
CA LEU A 80 -0.08 -7.12 5.40
C LEU A 80 0.02 -7.70 6.82
N LEU A 81 0.64 -8.86 6.93
CA LEU A 81 0.85 -9.58 8.19
C LEU A 81 1.93 -8.89 9.03
N ASN A 82 1.85 -9.06 10.34
CA ASN A 82 2.77 -8.47 11.32
C ASN A 82 2.93 -9.45 12.50
N ASP A 83 3.82 -9.13 13.44
CA ASP A 83 4.11 -10.02 14.58
C ASP A 83 2.87 -10.26 15.47
N ASP A 84 1.95 -9.29 15.54
CA ASP A 84 0.69 -9.43 16.28
C ASP A 84 -0.33 -10.31 15.57
N PHE A 85 -0.21 -10.43 14.24
CA PHE A 85 -1.10 -11.16 13.35
C PHE A 85 -0.30 -11.88 12.26
N PRO A 86 0.39 -12.99 12.62
CA PRO A 86 1.40 -13.61 11.76
C PRO A 86 0.81 -14.44 10.62
N ASP A 87 -0.47 -14.81 10.70
CA ASP A 87 -1.12 -15.59 9.65
C ASP A 87 -2.63 -15.33 9.54
N ILE A 88 -3.19 -15.58 8.35
CA ILE A 88 -4.62 -15.47 8.06
C ILE A 88 -5.10 -16.62 7.17
N ASN A 89 -6.26 -17.19 7.44
CA ASN A 89 -6.81 -18.23 6.56
C ASN A 89 -7.47 -17.63 5.31
N LEU A 90 -6.74 -17.55 4.19
CA LEU A 90 -7.29 -17.02 2.93
C LEU A 90 -8.47 -17.81 2.39
N THR A 91 -8.56 -19.11 2.68
CA THR A 91 -9.69 -19.95 2.25
C THR A 91 -10.99 -19.46 2.89
N GLU A 92 -10.97 -19.19 4.19
CA GLU A 92 -12.10 -18.62 4.92
C GLU A 92 -12.47 -17.21 4.38
N ILE A 93 -11.48 -16.38 4.06
CA ILE A 93 -11.76 -15.05 3.46
C ILE A 93 -12.42 -15.20 2.07
N LYS A 94 -11.96 -16.16 1.25
CA LYS A 94 -12.54 -16.44 -0.06
C LYS A 94 -13.97 -16.96 0.04
N GLU A 95 -14.24 -17.89 0.96
CA GLU A 95 -15.58 -18.39 1.25
C GLU A 95 -16.54 -17.27 1.70
N ASN A 96 -16.02 -16.26 2.39
CA ASN A 96 -16.75 -15.04 2.75
C ASN A 96 -16.98 -14.08 1.56
N GLY A 97 -16.62 -14.46 0.33
CA GLY A 97 -16.96 -13.73 -0.88
C GLY A 97 -15.91 -12.72 -1.34
N PHE A 98 -14.65 -12.85 -0.91
CA PHE A 98 -13.52 -12.09 -1.43
C PHE A 98 -12.70 -12.96 -2.41
N PRO A 99 -12.95 -12.89 -3.72
CA PRO A 99 -12.29 -13.77 -4.69
C PRO A 99 -10.79 -13.50 -4.83
N ASN A 100 -10.36 -12.25 -4.68
CA ASN A 100 -9.00 -11.80 -4.95
C ASN A 100 -8.31 -11.37 -3.65
N VAL A 101 -7.74 -12.33 -2.92
CA VAL A 101 -7.07 -12.10 -1.64
C VAL A 101 -5.62 -12.59 -1.67
N TYR A 102 -4.74 -11.80 -1.08
CA TYR A 102 -3.29 -12.05 -1.05
C TYR A 102 -2.73 -11.83 0.35
N LYS A 103 -1.61 -12.50 0.65
CA LYS A 103 -0.81 -12.29 1.86
C LYS A 103 0.49 -11.58 1.50
N ALA A 104 0.90 -10.66 2.36
CA ALA A 104 2.21 -10.04 2.32
C ALA A 104 2.82 -10.08 3.72
N ALA A 105 4.06 -10.57 3.82
CA ALA A 105 4.80 -10.60 5.08
C ALA A 105 5.54 -9.28 5.38
N ASN A 106 5.70 -8.42 4.37
CA ASN A 106 6.42 -7.15 4.46
C ASN A 106 5.92 -6.15 3.42
N LYS A 107 6.42 -4.92 3.49
CA LYS A 107 6.00 -3.80 2.63
C LYS A 107 6.42 -4.02 1.17
N GLU A 108 7.57 -4.65 0.96
CA GLU A 108 8.11 -5.01 -0.36
C GLU A 108 7.18 -5.96 -1.10
N LYS A 109 6.66 -6.98 -0.40
CA LYS A 109 5.72 -7.93 -0.99
C LYS A 109 4.38 -7.27 -1.31
N VAL A 110 3.93 -6.31 -0.49
CA VAL A 110 2.75 -5.48 -0.81
C VAL A 110 2.99 -4.73 -2.12
N ARG A 111 4.15 -4.11 -2.29
CA ARG A 111 4.50 -3.38 -3.52
C ARG A 111 4.56 -4.30 -4.73
N GLU A 112 5.18 -5.48 -4.61
CA GLU A 112 5.24 -6.46 -5.69
C GLU A 112 3.83 -6.87 -6.17
N ILE A 113 2.94 -7.22 -5.22
CA ILE A 113 1.55 -7.58 -5.52
C ILE A 113 0.79 -6.39 -6.12
N MET A 114 0.96 -5.19 -5.54
CA MET A 114 0.34 -3.97 -6.03
C MET A 114 0.70 -3.71 -7.49
N LEU A 115 1.99 -3.76 -7.82
CA LEU A 115 2.47 -3.58 -9.19
C LEU A 115 1.95 -4.69 -10.10
N GLY A 116 2.03 -5.95 -9.69
CA GLY A 116 1.54 -7.06 -10.51
C GLY A 116 0.03 -7.01 -10.81
N LEU A 117 -0.76 -6.33 -9.97
CA LEU A 117 -2.22 -6.19 -10.17
C LEU A 117 -2.64 -4.89 -10.86
N LEU A 118 -1.89 -3.80 -10.66
CA LEU A 118 -2.30 -2.46 -11.06
C LEU A 118 -1.43 -1.84 -12.16
N ALA A 119 -0.21 -2.34 -12.37
CA ALA A 119 0.59 -1.91 -13.48
C ALA A 119 -0.05 -2.34 -14.80
N GLU A 120 -0.29 -1.38 -15.69
CA GLU A 120 -0.48 -1.70 -17.10
C GLU A 120 0.83 -2.29 -17.64
N GLU A 121 0.77 -3.26 -18.56
CA GLU A 121 1.96 -3.82 -19.20
C GLU A 121 2.83 -2.68 -19.73
N GLY A 122 4.02 -2.51 -19.15
CA GLY A 122 4.92 -1.40 -19.47
C GLY A 122 4.91 -0.26 -18.46
N LEU A 123 5.14 -0.55 -17.18
CA LEU A 123 5.56 0.48 -16.23
C LEU A 123 6.73 1.27 -16.84
N PRO A 124 6.69 2.62 -16.81
CA PRO A 124 7.89 3.37 -17.11
C PRO A 124 9.00 2.87 -16.18
N PRO A 125 10.19 2.58 -16.71
CA PRO A 125 11.29 2.11 -15.90
C PRO A 125 11.48 3.09 -14.74
N ARG A 126 11.71 2.53 -13.55
CA ARG A 126 12.00 3.25 -12.33
C ARG A 126 12.93 4.40 -12.68
N THR A 127 12.48 5.65 -12.55
CA THR A 127 13.39 6.79 -12.55
C THR A 127 14.24 6.61 -11.31
N GLU A 128 15.36 5.92 -11.46
CA GLU A 128 16.49 5.99 -10.54
C GLU A 128 16.97 7.43 -10.61
N VAL A 129 16.26 8.35 -9.97
CA VAL A 129 16.90 9.58 -9.52
C VAL A 129 17.86 9.08 -8.46
N PRO A 130 19.18 9.11 -8.71
CA PRO A 130 20.13 8.66 -7.72
C PRO A 130 19.84 9.46 -6.45
N HIS A 131 19.75 8.80 -5.30
CA HIS A 131 19.84 9.55 -4.05
C HIS A 131 21.10 10.40 -4.16
N PRO A 132 21.04 11.72 -3.92
CA PRO A 132 22.23 12.55 -3.98
C PRO A 132 23.28 11.92 -3.08
N VAL A 133 24.30 11.36 -3.72
CA VAL A 133 25.41 10.72 -3.02
C VAL A 133 26.02 11.83 -2.17
N PRO A 134 26.22 11.64 -0.86
CA PRO A 134 26.96 12.59 -0.06
C PRO A 134 28.27 12.88 -0.79
N ILE A 135 28.47 14.15 -1.18
CA ILE A 135 29.67 14.59 -1.88
C ILE A 135 30.86 14.17 -1.02
N SER A 136 31.75 13.33 -1.56
CA SER A 136 32.92 12.85 -0.84
C SER A 136 33.77 14.04 -0.39
N LYS A 137 34.48 13.90 0.74
CA LYS A 137 35.33 14.98 1.28
C LYS A 137 36.35 15.49 0.26
N GLU A 138 36.77 14.63 -0.66
CA GLU A 138 37.69 14.96 -1.77
C GLU A 138 37.06 15.96 -2.76
N VAL A 139 35.79 15.77 -3.11
CA VAL A 139 35.07 16.67 -4.02
C VAL A 139 34.71 17.98 -3.31
N GLN A 140 34.41 17.97 -2.02
CA GLN A 140 34.26 19.20 -1.22
C GLN A 140 35.56 20.02 -1.20
N LYS A 141 36.71 19.36 -1.05
CA LYS A 141 38.02 20.03 -1.03
C LYS A 141 38.36 20.67 -2.39
N ALA A 142 38.12 19.96 -3.48
CA ALA A 142 38.33 20.48 -4.85
C ALA A 142 37.42 21.69 -5.17
N LEU A 143 36.22 21.77 -4.59
CA LEU A 143 35.30 22.90 -4.77
C LEU A 143 35.67 24.12 -3.91
N SER A 144 36.37 23.92 -2.79
CA SER A 144 36.90 25.01 -1.95
C SER A 144 38.18 25.64 -2.50
N GLU A 145 38.91 24.93 -3.36
CA GLU A 145 40.13 25.40 -4.02
C GLU A 145 39.80 26.01 -5.40
N ARG A 146 38.91 27.01 -5.44
CA ARG A 146 38.88 27.91 -6.60
C ARG A 146 39.91 29.01 -6.36
N PRO A 147 40.89 29.22 -7.26
CA PRO A 147 41.74 30.39 -7.18
C PRO A 147 40.88 31.64 -7.42
N ALA A 148 41.17 32.69 -6.65
CA ALA A 148 40.53 34.00 -6.74
C ALA A 148 40.73 34.66 -8.12
#